data_AF-A0A0Q4FNL2-F1
#
_entry.id   AF-A0A0Q4FNL2-F1
#
_cell.length_a   1.000
_cell.length_b   1.000
_cell.length_c   1.000
_cell.angle_alpha   90.00
_cell.angle_beta   90.00
_cell.angle_gamma   90.00
#
_symmetry.space_group_name_H-M   'P 1'
#
loop_
_entity.id
_entity.type
_entity.pdbx_description
1 polymer ?
#
loop_
_entity_poly.entity_id
_entity_poly.type
_entity_poly.pdbx_seq_one_letter_code
_entity_poly.pdbx_strand_id
1 'polypeptide(L)'
;MRNAILAIIDFFYPPFKKYISPHNFRYLATGGGTLLLGILSYYFAYFFIFKTAEVNFGVIVLQRETASLLVDYLVAIPTSFLLNKYVIFTHSELKGRVQLFRFLNLQFINILATYVFLKFLLELLRDYPALSILSRILVSVSMALFSYLYQHYFTFSVKKIGDKNEKKNQ
;
A
#
# COMPACT_ATOMS: atom_id res chain seq x y z
N MET A 1 -19.01 -10.63 -5.94
CA MET A 1 -17.54 -10.60 -5.79
C MET A 1 -17.09 -10.10 -4.41
N ARG A 2 -17.44 -8.87 -3.97
CA ARG A 2 -17.07 -8.34 -2.64
C ARG A 2 -17.39 -9.29 -1.48
N ASN A 3 -18.60 -9.84 -1.44
CA ASN A 3 -19.04 -10.72 -0.35
C ASN A 3 -18.24 -12.04 -0.30
N ALA A 4 -17.73 -12.53 -1.42
CA ALA A 4 -16.88 -13.72 -1.46
C ALA A 4 -15.49 -13.43 -0.86
N ILE A 5 -14.90 -12.28 -1.22
CA ILE A 5 -13.63 -11.81 -0.64
C ILE A 5 -13.78 -11.61 0.88
N LEU A 6 -14.88 -10.98 1.31
CA LEU A 6 -15.16 -10.79 2.73
C LEU A 6 -15.37 -12.12 3.46
N ALA A 7 -16.05 -13.09 2.86
CA ALA A 7 -16.25 -14.40 3.47
C ALA A 7 -14.92 -15.15 3.67
N ILE A 8 -14.02 -15.10 2.69
CA ILE A 8 -12.68 -15.70 2.80
C ILE A 8 -11.88 -15.01 3.89
N ILE A 9 -11.89 -13.67 3.95
CA ILE A 9 -11.17 -12.92 4.99
C ILE A 9 -11.77 -13.22 6.37
N ASP A 10 -13.09 -13.09 6.51
CA ASP A 10 -13.78 -13.26 7.79
C ASP A 10 -13.70 -14.69 8.32
N PHE A 11 -13.45 -15.69 7.48
CA PHE A 11 -13.13 -17.06 7.90
C PHE A 11 -11.88 -17.13 8.79
N PHE A 12 -10.87 -16.30 8.50
CA PHE A 12 -9.62 -16.23 9.28
C PHE A 12 -9.70 -15.22 10.44
N TYR A 13 -10.80 -14.48 10.59
CA TYR A 13 -10.97 -13.50 11.66
C TYR A 13 -11.15 -14.06 13.09
N PRO A 14 -11.79 -15.23 13.33
CA PRO A 14 -12.05 -15.73 14.68
C PRO A 14 -10.86 -15.71 15.66
N PRO A 15 -9.63 -16.13 15.29
CA PRO A 15 -8.47 -16.07 16.19
C PRO A 15 -8.02 -14.63 16.54
N PHE A 16 -8.32 -13.64 15.69
CA PHE A 16 -7.88 -12.24 15.86
C PHE A 16 -8.95 -11.32 16.46
N LYS A 17 -10.16 -11.84 16.70
CA LYS A 17 -11.31 -11.07 17.18
C LYS A 17 -11.05 -10.29 18.49
N LYS A 18 -10.15 -10.78 19.35
CA LYS A 18 -9.79 -10.14 20.62
C LYS A 18 -8.83 -8.95 20.47
N TYR A 19 -8.06 -8.88 19.39
CA TYR A 19 -6.98 -7.90 19.23
C TYR A 19 -7.31 -6.78 18.24
N ILE A 20 -8.09 -7.09 17.19
CA ILE A 20 -8.27 -6.18 16.04
C ILE A 20 -9.75 -6.12 15.66
N SER A 21 -10.23 -4.92 15.31
CA SER A 21 -11.59 -4.73 14.80
C SER A 21 -11.78 -5.43 13.44
N PRO A 22 -13.01 -5.83 13.06
CA PRO A 22 -13.24 -6.48 11.77
C PRO A 22 -12.79 -5.62 10.58
N HIS A 23 -12.94 -4.29 10.67
CA HIS A 23 -12.50 -3.37 9.63
C HIS A 23 -10.97 -3.35 9.48
N ASN A 24 -10.24 -3.21 10.59
CA ASN A 24 -8.79 -3.18 10.57
C ASN A 24 -8.23 -4.53 10.12
N PHE A 25 -8.86 -5.64 10.51
CA PHE A 25 -8.48 -6.97 10.05
C PHE A 25 -8.65 -7.13 8.54
N ARG A 26 -9.78 -6.68 7.98
CA ARG A 26 -10.02 -6.69 6.53
C ARG A 26 -9.03 -5.80 5.78
N TYR A 27 -8.69 -4.63 6.32
CA TYR A 27 -7.66 -3.76 5.77
C TYR A 27 -6.29 -4.45 5.76
N LEU A 28 -5.90 -5.07 6.87
CA LEU A 28 -4.63 -5.82 6.96
C LEU A 28 -4.61 -7.04 6.04
N ALA A 29 -5.72 -7.78 5.91
CA ALA A 29 -5.80 -8.94 5.03
C ALA A 29 -5.71 -8.55 3.54
N THR A 30 -6.39 -7.47 3.14
CA THR A 30 -6.32 -6.95 1.75
C THR A 30 -4.96 -6.31 1.45
N GLY A 31 -4.37 -5.59 2.41
CA GLY A 31 -3.00 -5.07 2.31
C GLY A 31 -1.96 -6.19 2.24
N GLY A 32 -2.05 -7.20 3.12
CA GLY A 32 -1.19 -8.37 3.11
C GLY A 32 -1.32 -9.18 1.82
N GLY A 33 -2.55 -9.38 1.33
CA GLY A 33 -2.79 -10.06 0.05
C GLY A 33 -2.19 -9.32 -1.15
N THR A 34 -2.25 -7.99 -1.16
CA THR A 34 -1.64 -7.20 -2.24
C THR A 34 -0.11 -7.19 -2.17
N LEU A 35 0.46 -7.18 -0.97
CA LEU A 35 1.90 -7.36 -0.77
C LEU A 35 2.37 -8.74 -1.26
N LEU A 36 1.66 -9.82 -0.92
CA LEU A 36 1.97 -11.16 -1.40
C LEU A 36 1.88 -11.26 -2.92
N LEU A 37 0.83 -10.68 -3.53
CA LEU A 37 0.70 -10.60 -4.98
C LEU A 37 1.88 -9.85 -5.61
N GLY A 38 2.31 -8.75 -4.99
CA GLY A 38 3.48 -7.98 -5.42
C GLY A 38 4.77 -8.81 -5.40
N ILE A 39 5.04 -9.49 -4.28
CA ILE A 39 6.20 -10.39 -4.14
C ILE A 39 6.20 -11.50 -5.20
N LEU A 40 5.04 -12.13 -5.45
CA LEU A 40 4.91 -13.17 -6.47
C LEU A 40 5.11 -12.60 -7.88
N SER A 41 4.58 -11.40 -8.15
CA SER A 41 4.75 -10.71 -9.44
C SER A 41 6.21 -10.33 -9.68
N TYR A 42 6.89 -9.80 -8.66
CA TYR A 42 8.33 -9.53 -8.67
C TYR A 42 9.11 -10.80 -8.98
N TYR A 43 8.86 -11.88 -8.22
CA TYR A 43 9.55 -13.16 -8.39
C TYR A 43 9.36 -13.70 -9.81
N PHE A 44 8.13 -13.66 -10.31
CA PHE A 44 7.83 -14.12 -11.67
C PHE A 44 8.57 -13.27 -12.73
N ALA A 45 8.56 -11.95 -12.58
CA ALA A 45 9.26 -11.05 -13.49
C ALA A 45 10.79 -11.27 -13.46
N TYR A 46 11.36 -11.43 -12.27
CA TYR A 46 12.80 -11.56 -12.06
C TYR A 46 13.37 -12.87 -12.64
N PHE A 47 12.66 -13.99 -12.45
CA PHE A 47 13.16 -15.30 -12.87
C PHE A 47 12.70 -15.72 -14.26
N PHE A 48 11.50 -15.33 -14.69
CA PHE A 48 10.90 -15.85 -15.93
C PHE A 48 10.82 -14.84 -17.06
N ILE A 49 10.63 -13.55 -16.76
CA ILE A 49 10.50 -12.50 -17.78
C ILE A 49 11.89 -11.94 -18.14
N PHE A 50 12.62 -11.43 -17.15
CA PHE A 50 13.89 -10.75 -17.37
C PHE A 50 15.08 -11.69 -17.17
N LYS A 51 15.57 -12.27 -18.27
CA LYS A 51 16.66 -13.27 -18.24
C LYS A 51 18.07 -12.66 -18.30
N THR A 52 18.19 -11.39 -18.65
CA THR A 52 19.46 -10.65 -18.77
C THR A 52 19.69 -9.76 -17.54
N ALA A 53 20.95 -9.49 -17.20
CA ALA A 53 21.30 -8.65 -16.05
C ALA A 53 20.78 -7.21 -16.22
N GLU A 54 20.81 -6.74 -17.47
CA GLU A 54 20.27 -5.45 -17.88
C GLU A 54 19.13 -5.68 -18.87
N VAL A 55 18.06 -4.92 -18.70
CA VAL A 55 16.85 -4.94 -19.52
C VAL A 55 16.80 -3.62 -20.26
N ASN A 56 16.90 -3.70 -21.58
CA ASN A 56 16.83 -2.53 -22.45
C ASN A 56 15.39 -2.30 -22.91
N PHE A 57 14.80 -1.19 -22.50
CA PHE A 57 13.47 -0.74 -22.94
C PHE A 57 13.54 0.22 -24.14
N GLY A 58 14.63 0.18 -24.90
CA GLY A 58 14.94 1.04 -26.04
C GLY A 58 15.54 2.38 -25.61
N VAL A 59 14.83 3.13 -24.76
CA VAL A 59 15.23 4.48 -24.32
C VAL A 59 15.95 4.46 -22.96
N ILE A 60 15.66 3.46 -22.14
CA ILE A 60 16.16 3.34 -20.77
C ILE A 60 16.67 1.91 -20.58
N VAL A 61 17.86 1.78 -20.00
CA VAL A 61 18.41 0.48 -19.57
C VAL A 61 18.25 0.40 -18.06
N LEU A 62 17.55 -0.65 -17.61
CA LEU A 62 17.32 -0.91 -16.20
C LEU A 62 17.97 -2.22 -15.79
N GLN A 63 18.49 -2.26 -14.58
CA GLN A 63 18.88 -3.52 -13.96
C GLN A 63 17.65 -4.42 -13.79
N ARG A 64 17.87 -5.73 -13.88
CA ARG A 64 16.83 -6.76 -13.73
C ARG A 64 15.97 -6.56 -12.48
N GLU A 65 16.61 -6.24 -11.36
CA GLU A 65 15.98 -6.00 -10.06
C GLU A 65 14.98 -4.85 -10.18
N THR A 66 15.42 -3.72 -10.73
CA THR A 66 14.59 -2.52 -10.91
C THR A 66 13.46 -2.76 -11.90
N ALA A 67 13.73 -3.46 -13.02
CA ALA A 67 12.71 -3.81 -13.99
C ALA A 67 11.63 -4.73 -13.40
N SER A 68 12.03 -5.70 -12.57
CA SER A 68 11.10 -6.61 -11.88
C SER A 68 10.28 -5.88 -10.82
N LEU A 69 10.88 -4.92 -10.12
CA LEU A 69 10.18 -4.06 -9.15
C LEU A 69 9.13 -3.17 -9.82
N LEU A 70 9.39 -2.69 -11.04
CA LEU A 70 8.37 -1.97 -11.81
C LEU A 70 7.17 -2.86 -12.13
N VAL A 71 7.39 -4.13 -12.50
CA VAL A 71 6.30 -5.08 -12.77
C VAL A 71 5.47 -5.32 -11.51
N ASP A 72 6.10 -5.52 -10.35
CA ASP A 72 5.42 -5.59 -9.05
C ASP A 72 4.53 -4.37 -8.85
N TYR A 73 5.08 -3.16 -8.90
CA TYR A 73 4.31 -1.94 -8.70
C TYR A 73 3.14 -1.79 -9.69
N LEU A 74 3.31 -2.20 -10.94
CA LEU A 74 2.24 -2.17 -11.94
C LEU A 74 1.10 -3.15 -11.65
N VAL A 75 1.34 -4.22 -10.89
CA VAL A 75 0.30 -5.19 -10.50
C VAL A 75 -0.26 -4.89 -9.12
N ALA A 76 0.59 -4.66 -8.13
CA ALA A 76 0.22 -4.48 -6.74
C ALA A 76 -0.51 -3.15 -6.50
N ILE A 77 -0.05 -2.04 -7.10
CA ILE A 77 -0.66 -0.71 -6.86
C ILE A 77 -2.11 -0.66 -7.36
N PRO A 78 -2.44 -1.05 -8.61
CA PRO A 78 -3.82 -1.05 -9.06
C PRO A 78 -4.70 -2.01 -8.25
N THR A 79 -4.20 -3.20 -7.94
CA THR A 79 -4.94 -4.18 -7.14
C THR A 79 -5.24 -3.63 -5.74
N SER A 80 -4.26 -3.02 -5.09
CA SER A 80 -4.41 -2.36 -3.79
C SER A 80 -5.41 -1.22 -3.83
N PHE A 81 -5.39 -0.39 -4.88
CA PHE A 81 -6.38 0.66 -5.06
C PHE A 81 -7.80 0.09 -5.21
N LEU A 82 -7.99 -0.95 -6.04
CA LEU A 82 -9.29 -1.57 -6.28
C LEU A 82 -9.87 -2.21 -5.01
N LEU A 83 -9.04 -2.92 -4.24
CA LEU A 83 -9.48 -3.52 -2.97
C LEU A 83 -9.83 -2.44 -1.95
N ASN A 84 -9.00 -1.41 -1.81
CA ASN A 84 -9.29 -0.30 -0.90
C ASN A 84 -10.59 0.41 -1.28
N LYS A 85 -10.81 0.67 -2.57
CA LYS A 85 -12.02 1.36 -3.06
C LYS A 85 -13.29 0.52 -2.90
N TYR A 86 -13.28 -0.75 -3.33
CA TYR A 86 -14.49 -1.56 -3.45
C TYR A 86 -14.75 -2.51 -2.28
N VAL A 87 -13.75 -2.79 -1.45
CA VAL A 87 -13.89 -3.72 -0.32
C VAL A 87 -13.86 -2.97 1.01
N ILE A 88 -12.86 -2.10 1.23
CA ILE A 88 -12.60 -1.47 2.52
C ILE A 88 -13.32 -0.14 2.71
N PHE A 89 -13.13 0.80 1.78
CA PHE A 89 -13.60 2.19 1.89
C PHE A 89 -14.79 2.47 0.96
N THR A 90 -15.79 1.59 0.98
CA THR A 90 -16.99 1.69 0.13
C THR A 90 -17.86 2.92 0.43
N HIS A 91 -17.67 3.56 1.58
CA HIS A 91 -18.44 4.74 2.02
C HIS A 91 -17.85 6.08 1.55
N SER A 92 -16.76 6.08 0.79
CA SER A 92 -16.13 7.32 0.34
C SER A 92 -16.93 8.00 -0.78
N GLU A 93 -17.35 9.24 -0.55
CA GLU A 93 -18.16 10.05 -1.49
C GLU A 93 -17.35 10.73 -2.61
N LEU A 94 -16.02 10.54 -2.62
CA LEU A 94 -15.15 11.18 -3.59
C LEU A 94 -15.24 10.52 -4.97
N LYS A 95 -15.16 11.33 -6.04
CA LYS A 95 -15.06 10.82 -7.42
C LYS A 95 -13.83 9.92 -7.55
N GLY A 96 -14.00 8.75 -8.16
CA GLY A 96 -12.94 7.73 -8.25
C GLY A 96 -11.62 8.20 -8.86
N ARG A 97 -11.64 9.16 -9.79
CA ARG A 97 -10.41 9.76 -10.37
C ARG A 97 -9.60 10.54 -9.34
N VAL A 98 -10.29 11.27 -8.44
CA VAL A 98 -9.65 12.03 -7.36
C VAL A 98 -9.08 11.08 -6.30
N GLN A 99 -9.80 10.01 -5.98
CA GLN A 99 -9.32 8.95 -5.08
C GLN A 99 -8.05 8.30 -5.64
N LEU A 100 -8.05 7.95 -6.93
CA LEU A 100 -6.90 7.35 -7.60
C LEU A 100 -5.69 8.28 -7.56
N PHE A 101 -5.87 9.57 -7.86
CA PHE A 101 -4.78 10.54 -7.78
C PHE A 101 -4.21 10.65 -6.37
N ARG A 102 -5.06 10.80 -5.33
CA ARG A 102 -4.60 10.85 -3.93
C ARG A 102 -3.87 9.58 -3.50
N PHE A 103 -4.39 8.43 -3.92
CA PHE A 103 -3.80 7.13 -3.63
C PHE A 103 -2.41 6.98 -4.28
N LEU A 104 -2.28 7.33 -5.56
CA LEU A 104 -0.99 7.29 -6.26
C LEU A 104 0.02 8.27 -5.65
N ASN A 105 -0.42 9.48 -5.28
CA ASN A 105 0.44 10.44 -4.59
C ASN A 105 0.94 9.88 -3.26
N LEU A 106 0.06 9.27 -2.46
CA LEU A 106 0.48 8.61 -1.23
C LEU A 106 1.50 7.50 -1.51
N GLN A 107 1.25 6.64 -2.50
CA GLN A 107 2.16 5.56 -2.83
C GLN A 107 3.54 6.08 -3.25
N PHE A 108 3.58 7.16 -4.03
CA PHE A 108 4.83 7.81 -4.43
C PHE A 108 5.57 8.40 -3.23
N ILE A 109 4.86 9.13 -2.36
CA ILE A 109 5.43 9.67 -1.11
C ILE A 109 5.96 8.53 -0.25
N ASN A 110 5.24 7.41 -0.15
CA ASN A 110 5.64 6.26 0.64
C ASN A 110 6.93 5.62 0.11
N ILE A 111 7.05 5.42 -1.20
CA ILE A 111 8.27 4.90 -1.83
C ILE A 111 9.46 5.82 -1.56
N LEU A 112 9.29 7.13 -1.78
CA LEU A 112 10.34 8.12 -1.57
C LEU A 112 10.75 8.21 -0.09
N ALA A 113 9.78 8.33 0.81
CA ALA A 113 10.01 8.41 2.25
C ALA A 113 10.68 7.13 2.79
N THR A 114 10.25 5.95 2.32
CA THR A 114 10.87 4.68 2.69
C THR A 114 12.34 4.66 2.29
N TYR A 115 12.67 5.08 1.07
CA TYR A 115 14.06 5.16 0.60
C TYR A 115 14.88 6.13 1.45
N VAL A 116 14.39 7.35 1.65
CA VAL A 116 15.09 8.40 2.40
C VAL A 116 15.32 7.99 3.85
N PHE A 117 14.28 7.53 4.55
CA PHE A 117 14.40 7.11 5.95
C PHE A 117 15.29 5.89 6.10
N LEU A 118 15.15 4.89 5.23
CA LEU A 118 15.99 3.71 5.30
C LEU A 118 17.46 4.06 5.05
N LYS A 119 17.74 4.89 4.03
CA LYS A 119 19.11 5.34 3.75
C LYS A 119 19.70 6.10 4.93
N PHE A 120 18.94 7.03 5.51
CA PHE A 120 19.35 7.81 6.68
C PHE A 120 19.67 6.91 7.90
N LEU A 121 18.78 5.96 8.23
CA LEU A 121 19.01 5.03 9.36
C LEU A 121 20.21 4.11 9.11
N LEU A 122 20.38 3.60 7.89
CA LEU A 122 21.49 2.72 7.55
C LEU A 122 22.84 3.45 7.60
N GLU A 123 22.88 4.73 7.24
CA GLU A 123 24.08 5.55 7.33
C GLU A 123 24.42 5.89 8.79
N LEU A 124 23.41 6.18 9.62
CA LEU A 124 23.59 6.41 11.05
C LEU A 124 24.08 5.16 11.81
N LEU A 125 23.63 3.97 11.39
CA LEU A 125 23.89 2.68 12.05
C LEU A 125 24.92 1.83 11.30
N ARG A 126 25.74 2.46 10.46
CA ARG A 126 26.70 1.78 9.56
C ARG A 126 27.64 0.81 10.30
N ASP A 127 28.02 1.16 11.52
CA ASP A 127 28.96 0.37 12.35
C ASP A 127 28.30 -0.82 13.07
N TYR A 128 26.96 -0.96 13.00
CA TYR A 128 26.21 -2.01 13.69
C TYR A 128 25.35 -2.82 12.70
N PRO A 129 25.90 -3.86 12.07
CA PRO A 129 25.20 -4.65 11.05
C PRO A 129 23.89 -5.26 11.54
N ALA A 130 23.82 -5.69 12.80
CA ALA A 130 22.60 -6.24 13.40
C ALA A 130 21.49 -5.19 13.60
N LEU A 131 21.82 -3.90 13.73
CA LEU A 131 20.82 -2.83 13.83
C LEU A 131 20.25 -2.44 12.46
N SER A 132 20.92 -2.81 11.37
CA SER A 132 20.45 -2.55 10.00
C SER A 132 19.15 -3.30 9.68
N ILE A 133 19.01 -4.55 10.14
CA ILE A 133 17.79 -5.34 9.91
C ILE A 133 16.62 -4.75 10.69
N LEU A 134 16.86 -4.31 11.93
CA LEU A 134 15.84 -3.65 12.76
C LEU A 134 15.39 -2.34 12.12
N SER A 135 16.31 -1.60 11.51
CA SER A 135 15.99 -0.36 10.78
C SER A 135 15.01 -0.61 9.62
N ARG A 136 15.23 -1.69 8.86
CA ARG A 136 14.31 -2.08 7.76
C ARG A 136 12.92 -2.39 8.28
N ILE A 137 12.81 -3.13 9.38
CA ILE A 137 11.53 -3.46 10.00
C ILE A 137 10.85 -2.20 10.53
N LEU A 138 11.59 -1.35 11.27
CA LEU A 138 11.08 -0.12 11.85
C LEU A 138 10.54 0.85 10.80
N VAL A 139 11.30 1.08 9.73
CA VAL A 139 10.87 1.94 8.63
C VAL A 139 9.63 1.36 7.96
N SER A 140 9.62 0.05 7.67
CA SER A 140 8.48 -0.61 7.02
C SER A 140 7.19 -0.50 7.85
N VAL A 141 7.27 -0.75 9.17
CA VAL A 141 6.13 -0.62 10.08
C VAL A 141 5.67 0.84 10.17
N SER A 142 6.60 1.78 10.33
CA SER A 142 6.27 3.21 10.41
C SER A 142 5.58 3.72 9.14
N MET A 143 6.08 3.32 7.98
CA MET A 143 5.52 3.70 6.68
C MET A 143 4.17 3.04 6.42
N ALA A 144 3.96 1.80 6.88
CA ALA A 144 2.66 1.13 6.82
C ALA A 144 1.61 1.84 7.69
N LEU A 145 1.99 2.24 8.92
CA LEU A 145 1.13 3.01 9.82
C LEU A 145 0.78 4.38 9.24
N PHE A 146 1.78 5.11 8.75
CA PHE A 146 1.56 6.39 8.07
C PHE A 146 0.60 6.25 6.88
N SER A 147 0.79 5.24 6.04
CA SER A 147 -0.10 4.96 4.92
C SER A 147 -1.53 4.69 5.38
N TYR A 148 -1.73 3.89 6.42
CA TYR A 148 -3.07 3.64 6.96
C TYR A 148 -3.74 4.93 7.42
N LEU A 149 -3.06 5.74 8.22
CA LEU A 149 -3.60 7.01 8.72
C LEU A 149 -3.91 7.97 7.55
N TYR A 150 -2.99 8.12 6.60
CA TYR A 150 -3.20 8.99 5.44
C TYR A 150 -4.35 8.51 4.55
N GLN A 151 -4.49 7.20 4.36
CA GLN A 151 -5.58 6.64 3.58
C GLN A 151 -6.93 6.88 4.26
N HIS A 152 -6.99 6.61 5.56
CA HIS A 152 -8.20 6.75 6.35
C HIS A 152 -8.66 8.23 6.43
N TYR A 153 -7.74 9.15 6.75
CA TYR A 153 -8.11 10.55 6.99
C TYR A 153 -8.15 11.42 5.73
N PHE A 154 -7.32 11.15 4.72
CA PHE A 154 -7.14 12.04 3.56
C PHE A 154 -7.56 11.40 2.23
N THR A 155 -7.15 10.17 1.96
CA THR A 155 -7.40 9.54 0.63
C THR A 155 -8.86 9.14 0.46
N PHE A 156 -9.43 8.47 1.47
CA PHE A 156 -10.80 7.99 1.46
C PHE A 156 -11.72 8.77 2.41
N SER A 157 -11.26 9.94 2.86
CA SER A 157 -11.99 10.83 3.77
C SER A 157 -13.45 10.98 3.37
N VAL A 158 -14.35 10.58 4.26
CA VAL A 158 -15.78 10.87 4.15
C VAL A 158 -15.91 12.32 4.58
N LYS A 159 -16.01 13.23 3.62
CA LYS A 159 -16.29 14.62 3.91
C LYS A 159 -17.63 14.64 4.65
N LYS A 160 -17.67 14.94 5.96
CA LYS A 160 -18.93 15.38 6.59
C LYS A 160 -19.28 16.73 5.97
N ILE A 161 -19.91 16.72 4.80
CA ILE A 161 -20.63 17.88 4.28
C ILE A 161 -21.93 17.92 5.07
N GLY A 162 -21.87 18.49 6.25
CA GLY A 162 -22.98 18.45 7.19
C GLY A 162 -22.69 19.28 8.43
N ASP A 163 -22.22 20.51 8.24
CA ASP A 163 -22.61 21.57 9.16
C ASP A 163 -22.55 22.94 8.44
N LYS A 164 -23.61 23.74 8.62
CA LYS A 164 -23.90 25.07 8.03
C LYS A 164 -24.62 25.13 6.66
N ASN A 165 -25.72 24.40 6.52
CA ASN A 165 -26.89 24.89 5.76
C ASN A 165 -28.11 25.18 6.68
N GLU A 166 -27.87 25.52 7.95
CA GLU A 166 -28.92 25.91 8.93
C GLU A 166 -28.89 27.39 9.33
N LYS A 167 -28.45 28.29 8.44
CA LYS A 167 -28.63 29.76 8.64
C LYS A 167 -29.23 30.44 7.42
N LYS A 168 -30.34 29.90 6.91
CA LYS A 168 -31.11 30.63 5.90
C LYS A 168 -32.62 30.64 6.06
N ASN A 169 -33.20 30.15 7.16
CA ASN A 169 -34.62 30.34 7.47
C ASN A 169 -34.83 30.26 9.00
N GLN A 170 -34.53 31.33 9.72
CA GLN A 170 -35.20 31.75 10.97
C GLN A 170 -35.11 33.27 11.04
#